data_AF-A0A165AV98-F1
#
_entry.id   AF-A0A165AV98-F1
#
_cell.length_a   1.000
_cell.length_b   1.000
_cell.length_c   1.000
_cell.angle_alpha   90.00
_cell.angle_beta   90.00
_cell.angle_gamma   90.00
#
_symmetry.space_group_name_H-M   'P 1'
#
loop_
_entity.id
_entity.type
_entity.pdbx_description
1 polymer ?
#
loop_
_entity_poly.entity_id
_entity_poly.type
_entity_poly.pdbx_seq_one_letter_code
_entity_poly.pdbx_strand_id
1 'polypeptide(L)'
;MPLVLQPPPEQPREINQGRFAITYSNLSNSPLLEHEEWLLSTYLQIELYKNHPIFHIKECSTILLEDLTAALLEVENWKTLEWENQRIIAVQSSELRNFKHWLGRLLCRPGFESILDRDILDSDEGGKRECGDIVDTETIQSLQGPDGRNFLKAGIDEGRYVFGLCMDGFQPHGRGGPPCSVGAIYLACMNLPPNLRYKADNLFLAGIIP
;
A
#
# COMPACT_ATOMS: atom_id res chain seq x y z
N MET A 1 28.59 24.12 11.92
CA MET A 1 27.79 22.97 12.40
C MET A 1 28.62 21.72 12.21
N PRO A 2 28.83 20.89 13.26
CA PRO A 2 29.57 19.65 13.10
C PRO A 2 28.72 18.64 12.33
N LEU A 3 29.34 17.96 11.37
CA LEU A 3 28.79 16.78 10.70
C LEU A 3 28.55 15.70 11.75
N VAL A 4 27.27 15.41 12.02
CA VAL A 4 26.88 14.21 12.77
C VAL A 4 27.10 13.03 11.83
N LEU A 5 28.18 12.28 12.06
CA LEU A 5 28.38 10.97 11.46
C LEU A 5 27.16 10.11 11.82
N GLN A 6 26.39 9.71 10.81
CA GLN A 6 25.39 8.67 10.99
C GLN A 6 26.09 7.43 11.54
N PRO A 7 25.50 6.71 12.51
CA PRO A 7 26.04 5.42 12.93
C PRO A 7 26.13 4.51 11.70
N PRO A 8 27.14 3.63 11.61
CA PRO A 8 27.27 2.73 10.48
C PRO A 8 26.00 1.87 10.38
N PRO A 9 25.58 1.49 9.15
CA PRO A 9 24.47 0.56 9.00
C PRO A 9 24.80 -0.70 9.80
N GLU A 10 23.94 -1.05 10.76
CA GLU A 10 24.09 -2.26 11.57
C GLU A 10 24.26 -3.45 10.62
N GLN A 11 25.41 -4.11 10.72
CA GLN A 11 25.72 -5.26 9.87
C GLN A 11 24.65 -6.33 10.09
N PRO A 12 24.08 -6.90 9.02
CA PRO A 12 23.12 -7.99 9.15
C PRO A 12 23.79 -9.15 9.90
N ARG A 13 23.19 -9.60 11.01
CA ARG A 13 23.60 -10.88 11.63
C ARG A 13 23.47 -11.97 10.57
N GLU A 14 24.41 -12.91 10.53
CA GLU A 14 24.49 -13.95 9.48
C GLU A 14 23.20 -14.79 9.29
N ILE A 15 22.34 -14.81 10.32
CA ILE A 15 21.11 -15.60 10.38
C ILE A 15 19.98 -15.05 9.48
N ASN A 16 19.75 -13.74 9.48
CA ASN A 16 18.65 -13.14 8.73
C ASN A 16 19.17 -12.57 7.39
N GLN A 17 19.54 -13.46 6.49
CA GLN A 17 20.06 -13.12 5.17
C GLN A 17 19.14 -13.63 4.06
N GLY A 18 19.28 -13.04 2.86
CA GLY A 18 18.54 -13.47 1.66
C GLY A 18 17.41 -12.54 1.24
N ARG A 19 16.64 -12.98 0.24
CA ARG A 19 15.64 -12.17 -0.47
C ARG A 19 14.52 -11.64 0.43
N PHE A 20 14.18 -12.38 1.48
CA PHE A 20 13.08 -12.08 2.40
C PHE A 20 13.58 -11.66 3.79
N ALA A 21 14.82 -11.17 3.88
CA ALA A 21 15.34 -10.65 5.14
C ALA A 21 14.48 -9.46 5.61
N ILE A 22 13.99 -9.55 6.85
CA ILE A 22 13.14 -8.52 7.47
C ILE A 22 13.98 -7.56 8.31
N THR A 23 13.51 -6.33 8.51
CA THR A 23 14.31 -5.27 9.16
C THR A 23 14.37 -5.43 10.68
N TYR A 24 15.56 -5.33 11.26
CA TYR A 24 15.76 -5.36 12.72
C TYR A 24 15.24 -4.10 13.44
N SER A 25 15.09 -2.99 12.70
CA SER A 25 14.59 -1.73 13.24
C SER A 25 13.10 -1.75 13.56
N ASN A 26 12.34 -2.72 13.03
CA ASN A 26 10.92 -2.84 13.30
C ASN A 26 10.68 -3.78 14.49
N LEU A 27 10.17 -3.22 15.60
CA LEU A 27 9.90 -3.96 16.83
C LEU A 27 8.91 -5.12 16.66
N SER A 28 8.06 -5.08 15.62
CA SER A 28 7.15 -6.20 15.33
C SER A 28 7.89 -7.45 14.83
N ASN A 29 9.12 -7.31 14.33
CA ASN A 29 9.91 -8.43 13.80
C ASN A 29 10.69 -9.17 14.88
N SER A 30 10.89 -8.56 16.06
CA SER A 30 11.73 -9.14 17.12
C SER A 30 11.32 -10.56 17.53
N PRO A 31 10.03 -10.87 17.77
CA PRO A 31 9.65 -12.22 18.17
C PRO A 31 9.96 -13.28 17.11
N LEU A 32 9.81 -12.94 15.82
CA LEU A 32 10.07 -13.85 14.71
C LEU A 32 11.57 -14.11 14.54
N LEU A 33 12.38 -13.05 14.68
CA LEU A 33 13.84 -13.13 14.59
C LEU A 33 14.46 -13.89 15.77
N GLU A 34 13.94 -13.67 16.99
CA GLU A 34 14.35 -14.43 18.18
C GLU A 34 13.98 -15.92 18.05
N HIS A 35 12.81 -16.22 17.49
CA HIS A 35 12.39 -17.60 17.27
C HIS A 35 13.26 -18.32 16.24
N GLU A 36 13.61 -17.66 15.13
CA GLU A 36 14.54 -18.20 14.12
C GLU A 36 15.93 -18.48 14.71
N GLU A 37 16.47 -17.53 15.48
CA GLU A 37 17.77 -17.68 16.14
C GLU A 37 17.75 -18.88 17.11
N TRP A 38 16.67 -19.03 17.88
CA TRP A 38 16.49 -20.18 18.76
C TRP A 38 16.44 -21.51 17.99
N LEU A 39 15.65 -21.59 16.90
CA LEU A 39 15.52 -22.80 16.08
C LEU A 39 16.87 -23.22 15.47
N LEU A 40 17.61 -22.28 14.89
CA LEU A 40 18.92 -22.57 14.30
C LEU A 40 19.95 -23.00 15.34
N SER A 41 19.97 -22.33 16.51
CA SER A 41 20.86 -22.73 17.60
C SER A 41 20.56 -24.15 18.09
N THR A 42 19.29 -24.50 18.18
CA THR A 42 18.82 -25.82 18.63
C THR A 42 19.12 -26.88 17.58
N TYR A 43 18.93 -26.57 16.30
CA TYR A 43 19.28 -27.45 15.18
C TYR A 43 20.77 -27.83 15.22
N LEU A 44 21.66 -26.84 15.34
CA LEU A 44 23.11 -27.06 15.40
C LEU A 44 23.52 -27.92 16.62
N GLN A 45 22.85 -27.75 17.76
CA GLN A 45 23.10 -28.57 18.94
C GLN A 45 22.69 -30.03 18.74
N ILE A 46 21.53 -30.26 18.11
CA ILE A 46 20.98 -31.61 17.93
C ILE A 46 21.69 -32.34 16.78
N GLU A 47 22.16 -31.62 15.76
CA GLU A 47 22.90 -32.20 14.64
C GLU A 47 24.15 -32.98 15.08
N LEU A 48 24.80 -32.54 16.17
CA LEU A 48 25.93 -33.25 16.79
C LEU A 48 25.59 -34.69 17.21
N TYR A 49 24.32 -34.97 17.50
CA TYR A 49 23.83 -36.28 17.97
C TYR A 49 23.28 -37.15 16.83
N LYS A 50 23.21 -36.65 15.59
CA LYS A 50 22.70 -37.38 14.42
C LYS A 50 23.43 -38.70 14.14
N ASN A 51 24.72 -38.75 14.50
CA ASN A 51 25.57 -39.93 14.34
C ASN A 51 25.93 -40.59 15.68
N HIS A 52 25.13 -40.37 16.73
CA HIS A 52 25.41 -40.91 18.05
C HIS A 52 25.40 -42.46 18.04
N PRO A 53 26.33 -43.12 18.76
CA PRO A 53 26.44 -44.59 18.76
C PRO A 53 25.24 -45.31 19.39
N ILE A 54 24.51 -44.64 20.28
CA ILE A 54 23.30 -45.18 20.92
C ILE A 54 22.10 -44.99 20.00
N PHE A 55 21.46 -46.11 19.61
CA PHE A 55 20.32 -46.15 18.68
C PHE A 55 19.19 -45.18 19.04
N HIS A 56 18.70 -45.21 20.29
CA HIS A 56 17.60 -44.34 20.71
C HIS A 56 17.95 -42.85 20.66
N ILE A 57 19.20 -42.48 20.96
CA ILE A 57 19.64 -41.07 20.87
C ILE A 57 19.68 -40.64 19.40
N LYS A 58 20.17 -41.50 18.52
CA LYS A 58 20.17 -41.26 17.08
C LYS A 58 18.75 -41.11 16.53
N GLU A 59 17.84 -42.01 16.90
CA GLU A 59 16.44 -41.99 16.47
C GLU A 59 15.74 -40.70 16.95
N CYS A 60 15.85 -40.36 18.24
CA CYS A 60 15.29 -39.13 18.78
C CYS A 60 15.89 -37.88 18.13
N SER A 61 17.22 -37.84 17.91
CA SER A 61 17.85 -36.71 17.21
C SER A 61 17.35 -36.56 15.78
N THR A 62 17.05 -37.67 15.09
CA THR A 62 16.53 -37.63 13.73
C THR A 62 15.13 -37.03 13.70
N ILE A 63 14.23 -37.47 14.59
CA ILE A 63 12.87 -36.95 14.71
C ILE A 63 12.89 -35.45 15.04
N LEU A 64 13.70 -35.05 16.02
CA LEU A 64 13.80 -33.64 16.42
C LEU A 64 14.35 -32.75 15.30
N LEU A 65 15.30 -33.25 14.49
CA LEU A 65 15.82 -32.50 13.34
C LEU A 65 14.76 -32.35 12.24
N GLU A 66 13.91 -33.35 12.01
CA GLU A 66 12.77 -33.25 11.09
C GLU A 66 11.78 -32.18 11.55
N ASP A 67 11.40 -32.19 12.82
CA ASP A 67 10.50 -31.19 13.42
C ASP A 67 11.07 -29.78 13.34
N LEU A 68 12.35 -29.61 13.66
CA LEU A 68 13.04 -28.31 13.56
C LEU A 68 13.15 -27.81 12.13
N THR A 69 13.36 -28.72 11.17
CA THR A 69 13.38 -28.36 9.74
C THR A 69 12.00 -27.87 9.29
N ALA A 70 10.92 -28.51 9.73
CA ALA A 70 9.56 -28.06 9.44
C ALA A 70 9.28 -26.68 10.06
N ALA A 71 9.67 -26.47 11.32
CA ALA A 71 9.52 -25.17 11.98
C ALA A 71 10.33 -24.05 11.30
N LEU A 72 11.56 -24.33 10.83
CA LEU A 72 12.35 -23.37 10.07
C LEU A 72 11.68 -23.00 8.74
N LEU A 73 11.09 -23.96 8.04
CA LEU A 73 10.32 -23.70 6.82
C LEU A 73 9.09 -22.83 7.08
N GLU A 74 8.40 -23.04 8.21
CA GLU A 74 7.32 -22.15 8.61
C GLU A 74 7.82 -20.72 8.84
N VAL A 75 8.93 -20.54 9.55
CA VAL A 75 9.54 -19.22 9.76
C VAL A 75 9.89 -18.53 8.43
N GLU A 76 10.41 -19.26 7.45
CA GLU A 76 10.66 -18.70 6.10
C GLU A 76 9.36 -18.23 5.41
N ASN A 77 8.27 -19.00 5.55
CA ASN A 77 6.95 -18.59 5.04
C ASN A 77 6.46 -17.32 5.73
N TRP A 78 6.59 -17.23 7.06
CA TRP A 78 6.24 -16.02 7.83
C TRP A 78 7.07 -14.82 7.42
N LYS A 79 8.38 -14.99 7.21
CA LYS A 79 9.26 -13.94 6.69
C LYS A 79 8.83 -13.47 5.31
N THR A 80 8.44 -14.39 4.43
CA THR A 80 7.98 -14.04 3.09
C THR A 80 6.72 -13.16 3.15
N LEU A 81 5.76 -13.52 4.00
CA LEU A 81 4.53 -12.74 4.21
C LEU A 81 4.83 -11.37 4.82
N GLU A 82 5.68 -11.31 5.85
CA GLU A 82 6.01 -10.06 6.52
C GLU A 82 6.86 -9.13 5.65
N TRP A 83 7.76 -9.69 4.85
CA TRP A 83 8.49 -8.94 3.83
C TRP A 83 7.55 -8.33 2.80
N GLU A 84 6.53 -9.08 2.35
CA GLU A 84 5.53 -8.57 1.42
C GLU A 84 4.65 -7.48 2.05
N ASN A 85 4.26 -7.64 3.32
CA ASN A 85 3.56 -6.61 4.09
C ASN A 85 4.39 -5.33 4.20
N GLN A 86 5.67 -5.46 4.58
CA GLN A 86 6.59 -4.33 4.69
C GLN A 86 6.82 -3.67 3.33
N ARG A 87 6.89 -4.44 2.25
CA ARG A 87 6.99 -3.91 0.88
C ARG A 87 5.74 -3.13 0.50
N ILE A 88 4.55 -3.66 0.77
CA ILE A 88 3.28 -2.96 0.51
C ILE A 88 3.22 -1.66 1.32
N ILE A 89 3.58 -1.70 2.59
CA ILE A 89 3.60 -0.53 3.48
C ILE A 89 4.66 0.49 3.03
N ALA A 90 5.86 0.04 2.62
CA ALA A 90 6.93 0.90 2.13
C ALA A 90 6.56 1.55 0.79
N VAL A 91 5.93 0.81 -0.12
CA VAL A 91 5.35 1.34 -1.36
C VAL A 91 4.20 2.30 -1.07
N GLN A 92 3.40 2.05 -0.04
CA GLN A 92 2.34 2.93 0.47
C GLN A 92 2.82 4.06 1.39
N SER A 93 4.12 4.15 1.67
CA SER A 93 4.69 5.21 2.53
C SER A 93 4.51 6.57 1.87
N SER A 94 4.51 7.63 2.69
CA SER A 94 4.02 9.03 2.52
C SER A 94 3.85 9.65 1.12
N GLU A 95 4.58 9.22 0.10
CA GLU A 95 4.47 9.69 -1.27
C GLU A 95 3.11 9.37 -1.93
N LEU A 96 2.47 8.26 -1.57
CA LEU A 96 1.13 7.92 -2.04
C LEU A 96 0.03 8.73 -1.32
N ARG A 97 0.29 9.17 -0.08
CA ARG A 97 -0.56 10.09 0.69
C ARG A 97 -0.28 11.56 0.36
N ASN A 98 0.74 11.86 -0.43
CA ASN A 98 1.00 13.21 -0.90
C ASN A 98 0.14 13.46 -2.14
N PHE A 99 -0.87 14.31 -1.98
CA PHE A 99 -1.79 14.66 -3.05
C PHE A 99 -1.06 15.15 -4.32
N LYS A 100 0.00 15.96 -4.18
CA LYS A 100 0.75 16.48 -5.33
C LYS A 100 1.44 15.37 -6.12
N HIS A 101 2.03 14.41 -5.42
CA HIS A 101 2.72 13.30 -6.06
C HIS A 101 1.73 12.34 -6.70
N TRP A 102 0.63 12.04 -6.03
CA TRP A 102 -0.47 11.27 -6.62
C TRP A 102 -1.01 11.94 -7.89
N LEU A 103 -1.28 13.24 -7.85
CA LEU A 103 -1.79 14.00 -8.99
C LEU A 103 -0.76 14.02 -10.14
N GLY A 104 0.52 14.25 -9.83
CA GLY A 104 1.59 14.22 -10.84
C GLY A 104 1.65 12.86 -11.56
N ARG A 105 1.58 11.76 -10.82
CA ARG A 105 1.54 10.42 -11.43
C ARG A 105 0.27 10.19 -12.26
N LEU A 106 -0.87 10.72 -11.84
CA LEU A 106 -2.12 10.62 -12.61
C LEU A 106 -1.98 11.34 -13.96
N LEU A 107 -1.42 12.55 -13.96
CA LEU A 107 -1.20 13.36 -15.17
C LEU A 107 -0.14 12.76 -16.11
N CYS A 108 0.96 12.23 -15.56
CA CYS A 108 2.03 11.62 -16.35
C CYS A 108 1.64 10.25 -16.96
N ARG A 109 0.45 9.71 -16.68
CA ARG A 109 0.01 8.46 -17.33
C ARG A 109 -0.26 8.70 -18.82
N PRO A 110 0.21 7.82 -19.72
CA PRO A 110 -0.03 7.97 -21.15
C PRO A 110 -1.52 8.15 -21.47
N GLY A 111 -1.84 9.26 -22.14
CA GLY A 111 -3.21 9.61 -22.57
C GLY A 111 -4.11 10.21 -21.49
N PHE A 112 -3.69 10.30 -20.22
CA PHE A 112 -4.54 10.85 -19.16
C PHE A 112 -4.68 12.37 -19.24
N GLU A 113 -3.61 13.09 -19.55
CA GLU A 113 -3.64 14.54 -19.74
C GLU A 113 -4.69 14.94 -20.80
N SER A 114 -4.67 14.29 -21.97
CA SER A 114 -5.68 14.49 -23.02
C SER A 114 -7.11 14.15 -22.58
N ILE A 115 -7.29 13.15 -21.71
CA ILE A 115 -8.61 12.81 -21.16
C ILE A 115 -9.09 13.88 -20.17
N LEU A 116 -8.17 14.46 -19.39
CA LEU A 116 -8.48 15.43 -18.34
C LEU A 116 -8.69 16.85 -18.89
N ASP A 117 -8.02 17.18 -19.99
CA ASP A 117 -8.06 18.51 -20.65
C ASP A 117 -9.16 18.62 -21.73
N ARG A 118 -9.90 17.54 -21.98
CA ARG A 118 -11.05 17.58 -22.91
C ARG A 118 -12.06 18.62 -22.46
N ASP A 119 -12.79 19.19 -23.42
CA ASP A 119 -13.94 20.01 -23.07
C ASP A 119 -15.06 19.12 -22.52
N ILE A 120 -15.26 19.21 -21.20
CA ILE A 120 -16.27 18.44 -20.47
C ILE A 120 -17.64 19.15 -20.52
N LEU A 121 -17.66 20.42 -20.97
CA LEU A 121 -18.87 21.21 -21.09
C LEU A 121 -19.50 21.09 -22.49
N ASP A 122 -18.78 20.53 -23.46
CA ASP A 122 -19.14 20.51 -24.88
C ASP A 122 -19.95 19.26 -25.28
N SER A 123 -20.93 18.89 -24.45
CA SER A 123 -21.94 17.89 -24.80
C SER A 123 -23.14 18.56 -25.49
N ASP A 124 -23.06 18.54 -26.82
CA ASP A 124 -24.13 18.64 -27.84
C ASP A 124 -24.92 19.96 -27.94
N GLU A 125 -24.72 20.64 -29.07
CA GLU A 125 -25.55 21.75 -29.54
C GLU A 125 -26.99 21.24 -29.84
N GLY A 126 -27.92 21.41 -28.90
CA GLY A 126 -29.36 21.54 -29.22
C GLY A 126 -30.33 20.45 -28.75
N GLY A 127 -29.90 19.44 -27.99
CA GLY A 127 -30.78 18.42 -27.41
C GLY A 127 -31.12 18.66 -25.93
N LYS A 128 -32.33 18.27 -25.48
CA LYS A 128 -32.67 18.21 -24.03
C LYS A 128 -31.58 17.40 -23.31
N ARG A 129 -30.78 18.06 -22.46
CA ARG A 129 -29.75 17.41 -21.65
C ARG A 129 -30.41 16.46 -20.64
N GLU A 130 -30.30 15.16 -20.90
CA GLU A 130 -30.37 14.18 -19.82
C GLU A 130 -29.07 14.34 -19.01
N CYS A 131 -29.17 14.66 -17.73
CA CYS A 131 -28.02 14.75 -16.84
C CYS A 131 -27.42 13.34 -16.69
N GLY A 132 -26.35 13.04 -17.43
CA GLY A 132 -25.73 11.71 -17.46
C GLY A 132 -24.64 11.56 -16.40
N ASP A 133 -24.03 12.66 -15.98
CA ASP A 133 -22.94 12.70 -15.02
C ASP A 133 -23.00 13.98 -14.14
N ILE A 134 -22.24 14.01 -13.05
CA ILE A 134 -22.19 15.17 -12.13
C ILE A 134 -21.68 16.44 -12.80
N VAL A 135 -20.82 16.31 -13.81
CA VAL A 135 -20.30 17.43 -14.60
C VAL A 135 -21.36 18.09 -15.48
N ASP A 136 -22.47 17.39 -15.76
CA ASP A 136 -23.59 17.93 -16.51
C ASP A 136 -24.52 18.81 -15.66
N THR A 137 -24.31 18.83 -14.33
CA THR A 137 -25.15 19.61 -13.42
C THR A 137 -24.90 21.11 -13.55
N GLU A 138 -25.95 21.91 -13.44
CA GLU A 138 -25.87 23.37 -13.49
C GLU A 138 -24.87 23.94 -12.47
N THR A 139 -24.80 23.35 -11.27
CA THR A 139 -23.85 23.74 -10.22
C THR A 139 -22.40 23.64 -10.67
N ILE A 140 -22.04 22.58 -11.40
CA ILE A 140 -20.66 22.40 -11.89
C ILE A 140 -20.40 23.26 -13.12
N GLN A 141 -21.38 23.36 -14.03
CA GLN A 141 -21.25 24.16 -15.25
C GLN A 141 -21.17 25.67 -14.99
N SER A 142 -21.86 26.16 -13.96
CA SER A 142 -21.86 27.57 -13.54
C SER A 142 -20.76 27.93 -12.56
N LEU A 143 -19.94 26.96 -12.13
CA LEU A 143 -18.83 27.20 -11.22
C LEU A 143 -17.86 28.19 -11.87
N GLN A 144 -17.64 29.34 -11.24
CA GLN A 144 -16.73 30.36 -11.73
C GLN A 144 -15.34 30.20 -11.11
N GLY A 145 -14.31 30.39 -11.94
CA GLY A 145 -12.94 30.52 -11.50
C GLY A 145 -12.63 31.91 -10.93
N PRO A 146 -11.41 32.11 -10.41
CA PRO A 146 -10.96 33.42 -9.90
C PRO A 146 -10.98 34.54 -10.96
N ASP A 147 -11.02 34.18 -12.24
CA ASP A 147 -11.11 35.06 -13.41
C ASP A 147 -12.55 35.46 -13.77
N GLY A 148 -13.56 34.97 -13.02
CA GLY A 148 -14.98 35.18 -13.29
C GLY A 148 -15.51 34.42 -14.51
N ARG A 149 -14.71 33.50 -15.09
CA ARG A 149 -15.11 32.63 -16.20
C ARG A 149 -15.47 31.25 -15.69
N ASN A 150 -16.15 30.44 -16.49
CA ASN A 150 -16.45 29.06 -16.11
C ASN A 150 -15.15 28.31 -15.78
N PHE A 151 -15.15 27.64 -14.63
CA PHE A 151 -13.98 26.97 -14.09
C PHE A 151 -13.53 25.84 -15.03
N LEU A 152 -14.44 25.01 -15.52
CA LEU A 152 -14.11 23.85 -16.38
C LEU A 152 -13.96 24.16 -17.87
N LYS A 153 -13.70 25.42 -18.24
CA LYS A 153 -13.54 25.80 -19.64
C LYS A 153 -12.25 25.20 -20.23
N ALA A 154 -12.34 24.54 -21.38
CA ALA A 154 -11.18 24.04 -22.11
C ALA A 154 -10.35 25.15 -22.80
N GLY A 155 -9.12 24.81 -23.21
CA GLY A 155 -8.26 25.68 -24.00
C GLY A 155 -7.58 26.81 -23.22
N ILE A 156 -7.42 26.62 -21.91
CA ILE A 156 -6.64 27.48 -21.03
C ILE A 156 -5.29 26.81 -20.74
N ASP A 157 -4.24 27.62 -20.51
CA ASP A 157 -2.87 27.15 -20.24
C ASP A 157 -2.69 26.67 -18.77
N GLU A 158 -3.74 26.11 -18.16
CA GLU A 158 -3.71 25.57 -16.80
C GLU A 158 -4.70 24.41 -16.62
N GLY A 159 -4.30 23.40 -15.84
CA GLY A 159 -5.16 22.26 -15.49
C GLY A 159 -6.14 22.61 -14.38
N ARG A 160 -7.44 22.63 -14.69
CA ARG A 160 -8.52 22.88 -13.72
C ARG A 160 -9.28 21.60 -13.40
N TYR A 161 -9.04 21.07 -12.21
CA TYR A 161 -9.57 19.76 -11.78
C TYR A 161 -10.58 19.90 -10.65
N VAL A 162 -11.70 19.19 -10.78
CA VAL A 162 -12.72 19.06 -9.72
C VAL A 162 -12.57 17.70 -9.06
N PHE A 163 -12.57 17.69 -7.73
CA PHE A 163 -12.50 16.46 -6.94
C PHE A 163 -13.76 16.29 -6.10
N GLY A 164 -14.34 15.09 -6.16
CA GLY A 164 -15.35 14.68 -5.19
C GLY A 164 -14.70 14.07 -3.97
N LEU A 165 -15.15 14.50 -2.80
CA LEU A 165 -14.82 13.89 -1.53
C LEU A 165 -15.78 12.72 -1.27
N CYS A 166 -15.26 11.50 -1.24
CA CYS A 166 -16.01 10.30 -0.93
C CYS A 166 -15.63 9.81 0.47
N MET A 167 -16.61 9.46 1.30
CA MET A 167 -16.38 8.87 2.62
C MET A 167 -17.13 7.56 2.72
N ASP A 168 -16.43 6.50 3.12
CA ASP A 168 -16.99 5.16 3.27
C ASP A 168 -16.59 4.54 4.61
N GLY A 169 -17.56 3.93 5.29
CA GLY A 169 -17.39 3.30 6.60
C GLY A 169 -17.44 1.79 6.47
N PHE A 170 -16.40 1.09 6.93
CA PHE A 170 -16.34 -0.37 6.89
C PHE A 170 -15.92 -0.97 8.22
N GLN A 171 -16.35 -2.21 8.46
CA GLN A 171 -15.95 -2.99 9.61
C GLN A 171 -14.65 -3.75 9.29
N PRO A 172 -13.49 -3.39 9.86
CA PRO A 172 -12.21 -3.98 9.48
C PRO A 172 -12.10 -5.45 9.88
N HIS A 173 -12.85 -5.88 10.91
CA HIS A 173 -12.85 -7.26 11.40
C HIS A 173 -13.85 -8.19 10.67
N GLY A 174 -14.60 -7.67 9.70
CA GLY A 174 -15.63 -8.45 9.01
C GLY A 174 -16.79 -8.88 9.92
N ARG A 175 -17.59 -9.85 9.45
CA ARG A 175 -18.79 -10.32 10.17
C ARG A 175 -18.39 -11.25 11.32
N GLY A 176 -18.78 -10.90 12.54
CA GLY A 176 -18.53 -11.70 13.75
C GLY A 176 -17.32 -11.25 14.59
N GLY A 177 -16.54 -10.29 14.11
CA GLY A 177 -15.50 -9.64 14.89
C GLY A 177 -16.02 -8.55 15.83
N PRO A 178 -15.16 -7.98 16.70
CA PRO A 178 -15.54 -6.89 17.60
C PRO A 178 -16.15 -5.70 16.84
N PRO A 179 -17.21 -5.05 17.38
CA PRO A 179 -17.84 -3.89 16.76
C PRO A 179 -16.84 -2.72 16.72
N CYS A 180 -16.39 -2.38 15.51
CA CYS A 180 -15.48 -1.26 15.26
C CYS A 180 -15.69 -0.83 13.81
N SER A 181 -15.99 0.46 13.57
CA SER A 181 -16.13 1.01 12.23
C SER A 181 -14.95 1.91 11.94
N VAL A 182 -14.30 1.70 10.80
CA VAL A 182 -13.24 2.55 10.29
C VAL A 182 -13.77 3.30 9.07
N GLY A 183 -13.57 4.61 9.04
CA GLY A 183 -13.92 5.45 7.90
C GLY A 183 -12.72 5.66 6.98
N ALA A 184 -12.89 5.52 5.67
CA ALA A 184 -11.90 5.97 4.69
C ALA A 184 -12.44 7.16 3.90
N ILE A 185 -11.56 8.13 3.66
CA ILE A 185 -11.83 9.35 2.89
C ILE A 185 -11.03 9.25 1.59
N TYR A 186 -11.72 9.32 0.45
CA TYR A 186 -11.11 9.28 -0.88
C TYR A 186 -11.40 10.56 -1.66
N LEU A 187 -10.49 10.94 -2.55
CA LEU A 187 -10.76 11.92 -3.61
C LEU A 187 -10.88 11.20 -4.95
N ALA A 188 -11.94 11.51 -5.68
CA ALA A 188 -12.17 11.06 -7.05
C ALA A 188 -12.09 12.27 -8.00
N CYS A 189 -11.26 12.19 -9.05
CA CYS A 189 -11.15 13.25 -10.05
C CYS A 189 -12.38 13.23 -10.98
N MET A 190 -13.23 14.25 -10.89
CA MET A 190 -14.49 14.32 -11.66
C MET A 190 -14.26 14.59 -13.14
N ASN A 191 -13.09 15.12 -13.51
CA ASN A 191 -12.70 15.29 -14.91
C ASN A 191 -12.57 13.96 -15.66
N LEU A 192 -12.27 12.86 -14.94
CA LEU A 192 -12.23 11.52 -15.52
C LEU A 192 -13.65 11.03 -15.88
N PRO A 193 -13.81 10.29 -16.98
CA PRO A 193 -15.09 9.69 -17.32
C PRO A 193 -15.49 8.62 -16.28
N PRO A 194 -16.81 8.35 -16.10
CA PRO A 194 -17.30 7.45 -15.05
C PRO A 194 -16.64 6.07 -15.03
N ASN A 195 -16.32 5.51 -16.19
CA ASN A 195 -15.66 4.21 -16.34
C ASN A 195 -14.20 4.19 -15.86
N LEU A 196 -13.56 5.34 -15.67
CA LEU A 196 -12.19 5.47 -15.15
C LEU A 196 -12.16 6.04 -13.73
N ARG A 197 -13.09 6.93 -13.39
CA ARG A 197 -13.11 7.73 -12.16
C ARG A 197 -12.93 6.93 -10.87
N TYR A 198 -13.63 5.81 -10.74
CA TYR A 198 -13.66 5.01 -9.50
C TYR A 198 -12.77 3.76 -9.53
N LYS A 199 -11.87 3.66 -10.52
CA LYS A 199 -10.84 2.61 -10.48
C LYS A 199 -9.90 2.87 -9.30
N ALA A 200 -9.47 1.81 -8.60
CA ALA A 200 -8.58 1.91 -7.44
C ALA A 200 -7.32 2.76 -7.75
N ASP A 201 -6.76 2.61 -8.96
CA ASP A 201 -5.57 3.35 -9.39
C ASP A 201 -5.79 4.86 -9.63
N ASN A 202 -7.05 5.30 -9.71
CA ASN A 202 -7.47 6.69 -9.96
C ASN A 202 -8.14 7.33 -8.74
N LEU A 203 -8.22 6.62 -7.63
CA LEU A 203 -8.65 7.17 -6.35
C LEU A 203 -7.44 7.59 -5.53
N PHE A 204 -7.59 8.69 -4.81
CA PHE A 204 -6.61 9.13 -3.82
C PHE A 204 -7.15 8.87 -2.42
N LEU A 205 -6.46 8.09 -1.60
CA LEU A 205 -6.80 7.93 -0.18
C LEU A 205 -6.30 9.16 0.60
N ALA A 206 -7.23 10.06 0.92
CA ALA A 206 -6.95 11.30 1.64
C ALA A 206 -6.79 11.07 3.15
N GLY A 207 -7.50 10.10 3.72
CA GLY A 207 -7.45 9.86 5.16
C GLY A 207 -8.17 8.59 5.59
N ILE A 208 -7.86 8.17 6.81
CA ILE A 208 -8.55 7.10 7.54
C ILE A 208 -8.96 7.67 8.89
N ILE A 209 -10.23 7.53 9.25
CA ILE A 209 -10.80 7.88 10.55
C ILE A 209 -10.95 6.57 11.34
N PRO A 210 -10.22 6.39 12.45
CA PRO A 210 -10.32 5.21 13.30
C PRO A 210 -11.60 5.19 14.15
#